data_AF-A0A7Z9C829-F1
#
_entry.id   AF-A0A7Z9C829-F1
#
_cell.length_a   1.000
_cell.length_b   1.000
_cell.length_c   1.000
_cell.angle_alpha   90.00
_cell.angle_beta   90.00
_cell.angle_gamma   90.00
#
_symmetry.space_group_name_H-M   'P 1'
#
loop_
_entity.id
_entity.type
_entity.pdbx_description
1 polymer ?
#
loop_
_entity_poly.entity_id
_entity_poly.type
_entity_poly.pdbx_seq_one_letter_code
_entity_poly.pdbx_strand_id
1 'polypeptide(L)'
;MDEDAKLALRLTKVYAKLLGERERLVKPPKYITRLIPERRAYEAAQADRDQRVVEIDNALPHLAYVIQMLDPLVDLNKVKPIRPRALNRVEMPNGISGTAMDIVREADRPLAPSEIVDIMGEQFGLDLSSVRERQRYYDAINQAFAGTFRDDLIEHPSHLPDNPGWRRRWSWRHRLPHGES
;
A
#
# COMPACT_ATOMS: atom_id res chain seq x y z
N MET A 1 5.02 4.48 -36.40
CA MET A 1 5.06 5.47 -35.31
C MET A 1 6.53 5.77 -35.08
N ASP A 2 6.91 7.02 -35.30
CA ASP A 2 8.28 7.53 -35.18
C ASP A 2 8.86 7.24 -33.77
N GLU A 3 10.14 6.90 -33.67
CA GLU A 3 10.77 6.58 -32.38
C GLU A 3 10.83 7.82 -31.48
N ASP A 4 11.00 9.01 -32.06
CA ASP A 4 10.99 10.28 -31.33
C ASP A 4 9.60 10.57 -30.74
N ALA A 5 8.53 10.30 -31.48
CA ALA A 5 7.16 10.41 -30.99
C ALA A 5 6.85 9.42 -29.85
N LYS A 6 7.38 8.19 -29.92
CA LYS A 6 7.25 7.21 -28.82
C LYS A 6 7.99 7.67 -27.57
N LEU A 7 9.18 8.25 -27.74
CA LEU A 7 9.97 8.79 -26.64
C LEU A 7 9.28 10.00 -26.00
N ALA A 8 8.77 10.94 -26.82
CA ALA A 8 7.98 12.08 -26.36
C ALA A 8 6.77 11.64 -25.53
N LEU A 9 6.05 10.59 -25.96
CA LEU A 9 4.92 10.04 -25.20
C LEU A 9 5.35 9.45 -23.84
N ARG A 10 6.48 8.75 -23.78
CA ARG A 10 7.01 8.20 -22.53
C ARG A 10 7.44 9.32 -21.57
N LEU A 11 8.15 10.34 -22.08
CA LEU A 11 8.56 11.49 -21.30
C LEU A 11 7.35 12.31 -20.82
N THR A 12 6.31 12.44 -21.64
CA THR A 12 5.04 13.08 -21.23
C THR A 12 4.40 12.36 -20.05
N LYS A 13 4.47 11.02 -19.99
CA LYS A 13 4.02 10.26 -18.81
C LYS A 13 4.87 10.51 -17.58
N VAL A 14 6.18 10.69 -17.73
CA VAL A 14 7.09 11.05 -16.62
C VAL A 14 6.77 12.45 -16.11
N TYR A 15 6.64 13.43 -17.02
CA TYR A 15 6.23 14.80 -16.73
C TYR A 15 4.89 14.82 -15.96
N ALA A 16 3.89 14.09 -16.45
CA ALA A 16 2.60 13.97 -15.78
C ALA A 16 2.69 13.36 -14.37
N LYS A 17 3.57 12.37 -14.15
CA LYS A 17 3.80 11.78 -12.82
C LYS A 17 4.43 12.77 -11.85
N LEU A 18 5.44 13.52 -12.29
CA LEU A 18 6.10 14.55 -11.48
C LEU A 18 5.13 15.67 -11.10
N LEU A 19 4.26 16.10 -12.02
CA LEU A 19 3.17 17.03 -11.71
C LEU A 19 2.25 16.49 -10.59
N GLY A 20 1.89 15.20 -10.65
CA GLY A 20 1.03 14.58 -9.66
C GLY A 20 1.71 14.36 -8.30
N GLU A 21 3.03 14.13 -8.30
CA GLU A 21 3.86 14.06 -7.10
C GLU A 21 3.93 15.43 -6.42
N ARG A 22 4.30 16.48 -7.18
CA ARG A 22 4.31 17.86 -6.70
C ARG A 22 2.98 18.30 -6.11
N GLU A 23 1.86 18.03 -6.80
CA GLU A 23 0.52 18.37 -6.31
C GLU A 23 0.26 17.75 -4.93
N ARG A 24 0.69 16.51 -4.70
CA ARG A 24 0.54 15.82 -3.42
C ARG A 24 1.47 16.32 -2.32
N LEU A 25 2.70 16.69 -2.67
CA LEU A 25 3.65 17.22 -1.70
C LEU A 25 3.21 18.60 -1.20
N VAL A 26 2.70 19.45 -2.10
CA VAL A 26 2.18 20.78 -1.75
C VAL A 26 0.79 20.72 -1.12
N LYS A 27 -0.08 19.82 -1.60
CA LYS A 27 -1.45 19.61 -1.10
C LYS A 27 -1.64 18.15 -0.72
N PRO A 28 -1.17 17.72 0.46
CA PRO A 28 -1.39 16.36 0.93
C PRO A 28 -2.88 16.03 0.99
N PRO A 29 -3.28 14.83 0.55
CA PRO A 29 -4.63 14.34 0.77
C PRO A 29 -5.00 14.36 2.26
N LYS A 30 -6.23 14.77 2.57
CA LYS A 30 -6.75 14.91 3.95
C LYS A 30 -6.58 13.66 4.82
N TYR A 31 -6.47 12.47 4.22
CA TYR A 31 -6.28 11.23 4.94
C TYR A 31 -4.85 11.03 5.48
N ILE A 32 -3.84 11.73 4.95
CA ILE A 32 -2.44 11.66 5.43
C ILE A 32 -2.27 12.45 6.73
N THR A 33 -3.08 13.47 6.94
CA THR A 33 -2.97 14.38 8.09
C THR A 33 -4.11 14.20 9.10
N ARG A 34 -4.92 13.14 8.96
CA ARG A 34 -6.17 12.97 9.72
C ARG A 34 -5.92 12.52 11.15
N LEU A 35 -4.94 11.66 11.40
CA LEU A 35 -4.60 11.16 12.73
C LEU A 35 -3.39 11.93 13.29
N ILE A 36 -3.40 12.20 14.60
CA ILE A 36 -2.38 13.05 15.27
C ILE A 36 -0.95 12.49 15.12
N PRO A 37 -0.69 11.18 15.25
CA PRO A 37 0.65 10.62 15.03
C PRO A 37 1.12 10.75 13.57
N GLU A 38 0.22 10.51 12.61
CA GLU A 38 0.49 10.65 11.17
C GLU A 38 0.77 12.10 10.81
N ARG A 39 0.02 13.04 11.39
CA ARG A 39 0.26 14.48 11.25
C ARG A 39 1.64 14.87 11.76
N ARG A 40 2.10 14.34 12.89
CA ARG A 40 3.44 14.63 13.44
C ARG A 40 4.57 14.04 12.59
N ALA A 41 4.43 12.80 12.14
CA ALA A 41 5.41 12.17 11.24
C ALA A 41 5.46 12.90 9.89
N TYR A 42 4.29 13.31 9.38
CA TYR A 42 4.21 14.16 8.20
C TYR A 42 4.88 15.52 8.45
N GLU A 43 4.54 16.25 9.51
CA GLU A 43 5.18 17.54 9.84
C GLU A 43 6.71 17.41 10.04
N ALA A 44 7.21 16.31 10.62
CA ALA A 44 8.65 16.07 10.80
C ALA A 44 9.41 15.93 9.47
N ALA A 45 8.80 15.32 8.45
CA ALA A 45 9.40 15.17 7.11
C ALA A 45 9.21 16.40 6.20
N GLN A 46 8.89 17.58 6.76
CA GLN A 46 8.62 18.79 5.97
C GLN A 46 9.84 19.25 5.16
N ALA A 47 11.03 19.24 5.75
CA ALA A 47 12.25 19.65 5.06
C ALA A 47 12.53 18.79 3.81
N ASP A 48 12.37 17.47 3.92
CA ASP A 48 12.56 16.54 2.80
C ASP A 48 11.51 16.77 1.69
N ARG A 49 10.27 17.08 2.06
CA ARG A 49 9.23 17.42 1.07
C ARG A 49 9.52 18.72 0.35
N ASP A 50 9.96 19.75 1.07
CA ASP A 50 10.27 21.05 0.47
C ASP A 50 11.45 20.91 -0.49
N GLN A 51 12.49 20.16 -0.09
CA GLN A 51 13.61 19.82 -0.95
C GLN A 51 13.13 19.07 -2.21
N ARG A 52 12.25 18.08 -2.05
CA ARG A 52 11.69 17.32 -3.18
C ARG A 52 10.83 18.18 -4.11
N VAL A 53 10.06 19.13 -3.58
CA VAL A 53 9.30 20.09 -4.40
C VAL A 53 10.25 20.94 -5.24
N VAL A 54 11.35 21.44 -4.66
CA VAL A 54 12.37 22.21 -5.38
C VAL A 54 13.02 21.38 -6.48
N GLU A 55 13.37 20.12 -6.21
CA GLU A 55 13.91 19.20 -7.23
C GLU A 55 12.95 19.02 -8.40
N ILE A 56 11.66 18.82 -8.13
CA ILE A 56 10.65 18.64 -9.17
C ILE A 56 10.47 19.94 -9.96
N ASP A 57 10.42 21.10 -9.28
CA ASP A 57 10.26 22.41 -9.92
C ASP A 57 11.45 22.76 -10.83
N ASN A 58 12.66 22.30 -10.48
CA ASN A 58 13.82 22.40 -11.35
C ASN A 58 13.77 21.41 -12.52
N ALA A 59 13.27 20.18 -12.33
CA ALA A 59 13.26 19.15 -13.35
C ALA A 59 12.17 19.33 -14.44
N LEU A 60 11.00 19.85 -14.07
CA LEU A 60 9.84 19.96 -14.98
C LEU A 60 10.13 20.80 -16.23
N PRO A 61 10.78 21.98 -16.17
CA PRO A 61 11.13 22.76 -17.36
C PRO A 61 12.06 22.03 -18.33
N HIS A 62 13.02 21.25 -17.81
CA HIS A 62 13.94 20.47 -18.65
C HIS A 62 13.21 19.36 -19.39
N LEU A 63 12.31 18.64 -18.71
CA LEU A 63 11.46 17.63 -19.34
C LEU A 63 10.52 18.25 -20.38
N ALA A 64 9.92 19.40 -20.07
CA ALA A 64 9.07 20.13 -20.99
C ALA A 64 9.81 20.49 -22.28
N TYR A 65 11.03 21.01 -22.15
CA TYR A 65 11.90 21.35 -23.29
C TYR A 65 12.19 20.13 -24.16
N VAL A 66 12.64 19.01 -23.57
CA VAL A 66 12.95 17.78 -24.34
C VAL A 66 11.69 17.21 -25.02
N ILE A 67 10.54 17.21 -24.35
CA ILE A 67 9.28 16.76 -24.96
C ILE A 67 8.92 17.63 -26.17
N GLN A 68 9.02 18.96 -26.05
CA GLN A 68 8.72 19.88 -27.15
C GLN A 68 9.72 19.78 -28.30
N MET A 69 10.98 19.44 -28.04
CA MET A 69 11.96 19.16 -29.11
C MET A 69 11.64 17.89 -29.88
N LEU A 70 11.17 16.83 -29.20
CA LEU A 70 10.84 15.55 -29.80
C LEU A 70 9.48 15.55 -30.51
N ASP A 71 8.50 16.25 -29.93
CA ASP A 71 7.15 16.39 -30.49
C ASP A 71 6.55 17.76 -30.14
N PRO A 72 6.70 18.76 -31.05
CA PRO A 72 6.14 20.10 -30.84
C PRO A 72 4.60 20.15 -30.77
N LEU A 73 3.91 19.08 -31.18
CA LEU A 73 2.45 19.01 -31.15
C LEU A 73 1.91 18.69 -29.74
N VAL A 74 2.78 18.26 -28.82
CA VAL A 74 2.39 17.99 -27.44
C VAL A 74 2.08 19.28 -26.69
N ASP A 75 0.79 19.49 -26.40
CA ASP A 75 0.34 20.60 -25.54
C ASP A 75 0.51 20.25 -24.06
N LEU A 76 1.64 20.67 -23.50
CA LEU A 76 1.98 20.43 -22.09
C LEU A 76 1.02 21.08 -21.10
N ASN A 77 0.29 22.14 -21.48
CA ASN A 77 -0.71 22.77 -20.61
C ASN A 77 -1.95 21.90 -20.42
N LYS A 78 -2.19 20.94 -21.32
CA LYS A 78 -3.30 19.98 -21.24
C LYS A 78 -2.92 18.67 -20.57
N VAL A 79 -1.63 18.46 -20.25
CA VAL A 79 -1.18 17.22 -19.61
C VAL A 79 -1.71 17.16 -18.18
N LYS A 80 -2.59 16.17 -17.92
CA LYS A 80 -3.18 15.98 -16.60
C LYS A 80 -2.17 15.34 -15.64
N PRO A 81 -2.05 15.84 -14.39
CA PRO A 81 -1.22 15.19 -13.37
C PRO A 81 -1.62 13.73 -13.15
N ILE A 82 -0.67 12.81 -13.29
CA ILE A 82 -0.83 11.41 -12.91
C ILE A 82 -0.44 11.32 -11.44
N ARG A 83 -1.44 11.21 -10.58
CA ARG A 83 -1.20 11.03 -9.13
C ARG A 83 -0.39 9.74 -8.92
N PRO A 84 0.81 9.81 -8.33
CA PRO A 84 1.56 8.61 -8.00
C PRO A 84 0.70 7.77 -7.07
N ARG A 85 0.31 6.57 -7.49
CA ARG A 85 -0.22 5.60 -6.52
C ARG A 85 0.97 5.32 -5.61
N ALA A 86 0.86 5.60 -4.31
CA ALA A 86 1.83 5.05 -3.38
C ALA A 86 1.73 3.54 -3.56
N LEU A 87 2.73 2.94 -4.21
CA LEU A 87 2.79 1.49 -4.31
C LEU A 87 3.28 1.03 -2.94
N ASN A 88 2.36 0.92 -1.98
CA ASN A 88 2.53 -0.02 -0.90
C ASN A 88 2.35 -1.42 -1.51
N ARG A 89 3.35 -1.84 -2.29
CA ARG A 89 3.41 -3.09 -3.04
C ARG A 89 4.82 -3.63 -2.88
N VAL A 90 5.10 -4.12 -1.69
CA VAL A 90 6.22 -5.03 -1.49
C VAL A 90 5.80 -6.36 -2.11
N GLU A 91 6.68 -6.95 -2.94
CA GLU A 91 6.45 -8.29 -3.46
C GLU A 91 6.55 -9.28 -2.29
N MET A 92 5.44 -9.93 -1.99
CA MET A 92 5.36 -10.95 -0.96
C MET A 92 5.69 -12.32 -1.56
N PRO A 93 6.50 -13.16 -0.88
CA PRO A 93 6.97 -14.43 -1.43
C PRO A 93 5.85 -15.32 -1.97
N ASN A 94 4.72 -15.38 -1.27
CA ASN A 94 3.56 -16.22 -1.61
C ASN A 94 2.31 -15.37 -1.91
N GLY A 95 2.48 -14.09 -2.25
CA GLY A 95 1.40 -13.11 -2.30
C GLY A 95 0.79 -12.83 -0.92
N ILE A 96 -0.14 -11.87 -0.85
CA ILE A 96 -0.76 -11.41 0.41
C ILE A 96 -1.39 -12.56 1.18
N SER A 97 -2.15 -13.40 0.48
CA SER A 97 -2.88 -14.52 1.06
C SER A 97 -1.96 -15.63 1.59
N GLY A 98 -0.93 -16.01 0.82
CA GLY A 98 -0.01 -17.08 1.22
C GLY A 98 0.87 -16.64 2.39
N THR A 99 1.38 -15.42 2.36
CA THR A 99 2.16 -14.87 3.48
C THR A 99 1.32 -14.73 4.75
N ALA A 100 0.05 -14.34 4.65
CA ALA A 100 -0.85 -14.32 5.80
C ALA A 100 -1.05 -15.74 6.41
N MET A 101 -1.07 -16.78 5.58
CA MET A 101 -1.15 -18.17 6.05
C MET A 101 0.12 -18.64 6.72
N ASP A 102 1.28 -18.30 6.18
CA ASP A 102 2.58 -18.63 6.81
C ASP A 102 2.65 -18.02 8.21
N ILE A 103 2.22 -16.76 8.37
CA ILE A 103 2.15 -16.09 9.68
C ILE A 103 1.21 -16.82 10.64
N VAL A 104 0.00 -17.19 10.21
CA VAL A 104 -0.95 -17.93 11.06
C VAL A 104 -0.42 -19.33 11.39
N ARG A 105 0.32 -19.97 10.48
CA ARG A 105 0.96 -21.27 10.71
C ARG A 105 2.07 -21.19 11.74
N GLU A 106 2.83 -20.11 11.75
CA GLU A 106 3.96 -19.90 12.66
C GLU A 106 3.54 -19.35 14.02
N ALA A 107 2.36 -18.72 14.11
CA ALA A 107 1.86 -18.13 15.35
C ALA A 107 1.48 -19.17 16.41
N ASP A 108 1.96 -18.96 17.64
CA ASP A 108 1.65 -19.82 18.80
C ASP A 108 0.29 -19.51 19.45
N ARG A 109 -0.43 -18.51 18.92
CA ARG A 109 -1.76 -18.11 19.39
C ARG A 109 -2.66 -17.69 18.23
N PRO A 110 -4.00 -17.73 18.41
CA PRO A 110 -4.94 -17.20 17.43
C PRO A 110 -4.74 -15.69 17.18
N LEU A 111 -4.68 -15.31 15.91
CA LEU A 111 -4.43 -13.94 15.46
C LEU A 111 -5.65 -13.32 14.78
N ALA A 112 -5.95 -12.07 15.11
CA ALA A 112 -6.91 -11.27 14.37
C ALA A 112 -6.33 -10.87 13.00
N PRO A 113 -7.15 -10.68 11.96
CA PRO A 113 -6.67 -10.17 10.67
C PRO A 113 -5.89 -8.87 10.80
N SER A 114 -6.25 -7.99 11.74
CA SER A 114 -5.49 -6.77 12.02
C SER A 114 -4.09 -7.04 12.57
N GLU A 115 -3.93 -8.05 13.44
CA GLU A 115 -2.62 -8.45 13.96
C GLU A 115 -1.75 -9.07 12.86
N ILE A 116 -2.35 -9.82 11.94
CA ILE A 116 -1.64 -10.37 10.77
C ILE A 116 -1.18 -9.23 9.85
N VAL A 117 -2.03 -8.23 9.61
CA VAL A 117 -1.65 -7.02 8.86
C VAL A 117 -0.47 -6.32 9.52
N ASP A 118 -0.48 -6.15 10.85
CA ASP A 118 0.61 -5.50 11.58
C ASP A 118 1.93 -6.31 11.46
N ILE A 119 1.89 -7.63 11.65
CA ILE A 119 3.06 -8.51 11.47
C ILE A 119 3.60 -8.43 10.03
N MET A 120 2.72 -8.42 9.03
CA MET A 120 3.13 -8.25 7.64
C MET A 120 3.77 -6.89 7.39
N GLY A 121 3.27 -5.84 8.06
CA GLY A 121 3.88 -4.51 8.00
C GLY A 121 5.29 -4.48 8.56
N GLU A 122 5.51 -5.11 9.70
CA GLU A 122 6.81 -5.20 10.34
C GLU A 122 7.80 -6.06 9.55
N GLN A 123 7.40 -7.25 9.12
CA GLN A 123 8.29 -8.19 8.43
C GLN A 123 8.70 -7.75 7.02
N PHE A 124 7.79 -7.07 6.31
CA PHE A 124 7.99 -6.72 4.91
C PHE A 124 8.11 -5.21 4.68
N GLY A 125 8.15 -4.40 5.74
CA GLY A 125 8.29 -2.94 5.64
C GLY A 125 7.13 -2.27 4.92
N LEU A 126 5.90 -2.75 5.12
CA LEU A 126 4.72 -2.14 4.50
C LEU A 126 4.38 -0.81 5.15
N ASP A 127 4.06 0.18 4.32
CA ASP A 127 3.55 1.46 4.81
C ASP A 127 2.05 1.35 5.16
N LEU A 128 1.78 0.87 6.37
CA LEU A 128 0.43 0.77 6.93
C LEU A 128 0.00 2.04 7.66
N SER A 129 0.67 3.18 7.44
CA SER A 129 0.27 4.44 8.05
C SER A 129 -1.12 4.89 7.60
N SER A 130 -1.58 4.49 6.41
CA SER A 130 -2.93 4.84 5.94
C SER A 130 -3.98 3.80 6.34
N VAL A 131 -5.09 4.28 6.91
CA VAL A 131 -6.33 3.49 7.14
C VAL A 131 -6.77 2.75 5.87
N ARG A 132 -6.63 3.36 4.69
CA ARG A 132 -7.02 2.74 3.42
C ARG A 132 -6.14 1.54 3.06
N GLU A 133 -4.83 1.65 3.26
CA GLU A 133 -3.91 0.54 3.00
C GLU A 133 -4.12 -0.57 4.04
N ARG A 134 -4.27 -0.24 5.33
CA ARG A 134 -4.65 -1.22 6.35
C ARG A 134 -5.94 -1.96 5.97
N GLN A 135 -6.99 -1.23 5.58
CA GLN A 135 -8.26 -1.84 5.19
C GLN A 135 -8.11 -2.73 3.94
N ARG A 136 -7.31 -2.30 2.96
CA ARG A 136 -7.05 -3.10 1.76
C ARG A 136 -6.37 -4.43 2.08
N TYR A 137 -5.35 -4.43 2.93
CA TYR A 137 -4.69 -5.66 3.37
C TYR A 137 -5.61 -6.51 4.25
N TYR A 138 -6.37 -5.88 5.15
CA TYR A 138 -7.37 -6.54 6.00
C TYR A 138 -8.45 -7.25 5.17
N ASP A 139 -9.01 -6.59 4.16
CA ASP A 139 -10.03 -7.16 3.28
C ASP A 139 -9.45 -8.29 2.42
N ALA A 140 -8.23 -8.12 1.91
CA ALA A 140 -7.55 -9.15 1.13
C ALA A 140 -7.31 -10.43 1.95
N ILE A 141 -6.85 -10.28 3.20
CA ILE A 141 -6.62 -11.41 4.13
C ILE A 141 -7.95 -12.07 4.50
N ASN A 142 -8.97 -11.29 4.86
CA ASN A 142 -10.27 -11.85 5.20
C ASN A 142 -10.92 -12.56 4.02
N GLN A 143 -10.85 -12.01 2.82
CA GLN A 143 -11.37 -12.66 1.62
C GLN A 143 -10.61 -13.95 1.31
N ALA A 144 -9.30 -13.96 1.55
CA ALA A 144 -8.49 -15.16 1.36
C ALA A 144 -8.87 -16.27 2.37
N PHE A 145 -8.99 -15.93 3.65
CA PHE A 145 -9.37 -16.86 4.71
C PHE A 145 -10.82 -17.33 4.61
N ALA A 146 -11.75 -16.47 4.17
CA ALA A 146 -13.15 -16.83 3.99
C ALA A 146 -13.45 -17.59 2.67
N GLY A 147 -12.52 -17.58 1.71
CA GLY A 147 -12.77 -18.09 0.36
C GLY A 147 -11.81 -19.16 -0.14
N THR A 148 -10.50 -18.90 -0.10
CA THR A 148 -9.50 -19.68 -0.87
C THR A 148 -8.88 -20.82 -0.08
N PHE A 149 -8.80 -20.69 1.24
CA PHE A 149 -8.28 -21.73 2.10
C PHE A 149 -9.44 -22.57 2.59
N ARG A 150 -9.42 -23.86 2.23
CA ARG A 150 -10.43 -24.84 2.62
C ARG A 150 -10.68 -24.72 4.13
N ASP A 151 -11.95 -24.84 4.52
CA ASP A 151 -12.40 -24.83 5.91
C ASP A 151 -11.65 -25.84 6.80
N ASP A 152 -10.92 -26.81 6.23
CA ASP A 152 -10.17 -27.87 6.92
C ASP A 152 -8.82 -27.43 7.55
N LEU A 153 -8.20 -26.32 7.12
CA LEU A 153 -6.87 -25.91 7.60
C LEU A 153 -6.91 -24.82 8.68
N ILE A 154 -7.94 -23.97 8.65
CA ILE A 154 -8.11 -22.83 9.56
C ILE A 154 -9.45 -22.97 10.25
N GLU A 155 -9.52 -22.70 11.54
CA GLU A 155 -10.78 -22.68 12.29
C GLU A 155 -11.44 -21.29 12.20
N HIS A 156 -12.67 -21.26 11.67
CA HIS A 156 -13.47 -20.04 11.62
C HIS A 156 -14.13 -19.77 12.99
N PRO A 157 -14.15 -18.52 13.47
CA PRO A 157 -14.65 -18.14 14.81
C PRO A 157 -16.16 -18.39 15.07
N SER A 158 -16.90 -18.97 14.13
CA SER A 158 -18.32 -19.32 14.27
C SER A 158 -18.59 -20.75 14.78
N HIS A 159 -17.56 -21.60 14.91
CA HIS A 159 -17.73 -23.03 15.22
C HIS A 159 -17.45 -23.44 16.68
N LEU A 160 -17.14 -22.52 17.59
CA LEU A 160 -16.84 -22.83 19.01
C LEU A 160 -18.02 -22.52 19.95
N PRO A 161 -18.34 -23.37 20.96
CA PRO A 161 -19.62 -23.31 21.68
C PRO A 161 -19.73 -22.20 22.74
N ASP A 162 -18.62 -21.66 23.25
CA ASP A 162 -18.64 -20.75 24.40
C ASP A 162 -17.96 -19.40 24.13
N ASN A 163 -18.58 -18.35 24.66
CA ASN A 163 -18.68 -17.09 23.96
C ASN A 163 -18.17 -15.83 24.70
N PRO A 164 -16.85 -15.60 24.83
CA PRO A 164 -16.25 -14.30 25.15
C PRO A 164 -15.69 -13.55 23.91
N GLY A 165 -15.44 -12.24 24.05
CA GLY A 165 -15.12 -11.27 22.99
C GLY A 165 -13.85 -11.43 22.13
N TRP A 166 -13.30 -12.65 21.96
CA TRP A 166 -12.19 -12.99 21.04
C TRP A 166 -12.65 -13.35 19.60
N ARG A 167 -13.92 -13.08 19.29
CA ARG A 167 -14.74 -13.46 18.11
C ARG A 167 -14.26 -13.17 16.67
N ARG A 168 -13.00 -12.81 16.42
CA ARG A 168 -12.51 -12.50 15.04
C ARG A 168 -11.06 -12.91 14.83
N ARG A 169 -10.65 -14.03 15.40
CA ARG A 169 -9.26 -14.49 15.42
C ARG A 169 -9.16 -15.84 14.72
N TRP A 170 -8.18 -15.97 13.83
CA TRP A 170 -7.90 -17.13 13.01
C TRP A 170 -6.75 -17.92 13.63
N SER A 171 -6.85 -19.25 13.61
CA SER A 171 -5.83 -20.17 14.09
C SER A 171 -5.77 -21.43 13.25
N TRP A 172 -4.60 -22.06 13.25
CA TRP A 172 -4.41 -23.39 12.65
C TRP A 172 -5.09 -24.47 13.49
N ARG A 173 -5.83 -25.39 12.85
CA ARG A 173 -6.61 -26.44 13.54
C ARG A 173 -5.78 -27.40 14.40
N HIS A 174 -4.48 -27.58 14.13
CA HIS A 174 -3.62 -28.54 14.85
C HIS A 174 -2.83 -27.95 16.03
N ARG A 175 -3.03 -26.67 16.39
CA ARG A 175 -2.31 -25.99 17.49
C ARG A 175 -3.18 -25.66 18.70
N LEU A 176 -4.35 -26.29 18.86
CA LEU A 176 -5.02 -26.25 20.14
C LEU A 176 -4.11 -26.98 21.15
N PRO A 177 -3.80 -26.41 22.33
CA PRO A 177 -3.21 -27.22 23.38
C PRO A 177 -4.20 -28.35 23.62
N HIS A 178 -3.74 -29.59 23.48
CA HIS A 178 -4.45 -30.70 24.09
C HIS A 178 -4.62 -30.31 25.56
N GLY A 179 -5.85 -30.01 25.95
CA GLY A 179 -6.19 -29.94 27.36
C GLY A 179 -5.81 -31.28 27.94
N GLU A 180 -4.71 -31.32 28.68
CA GLU A 180 -4.48 -32.38 29.65
C GLU A 180 -5.63 -32.27 30.65
N SER A 181 -6.55 -33.24 30.59
CA SER A 181 -7.52 -33.57 31.63
C SER A 181 -7.90 -35.02 31.48
#